data_AF-A0A101THQ0-F1
#
_entry.id   AF-A0A101THQ0-F1
#
_cell.length_a   1.000
_cell.length_b   1.000
_cell.length_c   1.000
_cell.angle_alpha   90.00
_cell.angle_beta   90.00
_cell.angle_gamma   90.00
#
_symmetry.space_group_name_H-M   'P 1'
#
loop_
_entity.id
_entity.type
_entity.pdbx_description
1 polymer ?
#
loop_
_entity_poly.entity_id
_entity_poly.type
_entity_poly.pdbx_seq_one_letter_code
_entity_poly.pdbx_strand_id
1 'polypeptide(L)'
;MPKLVVGTVFAPVSAAPWAQAVTYNDELVSVGSRVQVKEELRRSGGTRIELRVRDLGADRVYGAHVHTKPCGKLPTDAGPHYQDQPDPTQPSVDPAFANPNNEVWLDLTTNKDGSARSIATVDWRFREGGARSVVLHEMVTSTHEGHAGTAGPRLACVNVPFM
;
A
#
# COMPACT_ATOMS: atom_id res chain seq x y z
N MET A 1 -0.17 18.16 14.60
CA MET A 1 0.82 17.10 14.35
C MET A 1 1.05 17.01 12.87
N PRO A 2 2.28 16.71 12.42
CA PRO A 2 2.57 16.58 10.99
C PRO A 2 1.60 15.62 10.33
N LYS A 3 1.12 16.02 9.17
CA LYS A 3 0.16 15.28 8.35
C LYS A 3 0.56 15.42 6.90
N LEU A 4 0.61 14.30 6.21
CA LEU A 4 0.77 14.21 4.76
C LEU A 4 -0.53 13.71 4.15
N VAL A 5 -0.90 14.27 2.99
CA VAL A 5 -2.01 13.76 2.18
C VAL A 5 -1.58 13.75 0.73
N VAL A 6 -1.67 12.58 0.11
CA VAL A 6 -1.56 12.40 -1.33
C VAL A 6 -2.94 12.00 -1.83
N GLY A 7 -3.54 12.82 -2.70
CA GLY A 7 -4.81 12.51 -3.38
C GLY A 7 -4.62 12.65 -4.88
N THR A 8 -4.98 11.62 -5.65
CA THR A 8 -4.77 11.58 -7.10
C THR A 8 -5.70 10.56 -7.76
N VAL A 9 -5.48 10.33 -9.06
CA VAL A 9 -6.10 9.25 -9.83
C VAL A 9 -5.02 8.29 -10.34
N PHE A 10 -5.38 7.02 -10.55
CA PHE A 10 -4.48 6.08 -11.20
C PHE A 10 -4.31 6.45 -12.68
N ALA A 11 -3.06 6.65 -13.11
CA ALA A 11 -2.69 6.84 -14.50
C ALA A 11 -2.29 5.49 -15.15
N PRO A 12 -2.28 5.38 -16.49
CA PRO A 12 -1.68 4.22 -17.14
C PRO A 12 -0.19 4.11 -16.79
N VAL A 13 0.35 2.88 -16.74
CA VAL A 13 1.77 2.61 -16.42
C VAL A 13 2.76 3.33 -17.36
N SER A 14 2.34 3.67 -18.58
CA SER A 14 3.14 4.46 -19.53
C SER A 14 3.52 5.85 -18.99
N ALA A 15 2.82 6.37 -17.98
CA ALA A 15 3.13 7.62 -17.30
C ALA A 15 4.18 7.48 -16.18
N ALA A 16 4.60 6.25 -15.82
CA ALA A 16 5.67 6.05 -14.85
C ALA A 16 7.04 6.53 -15.41
N PRO A 17 7.92 7.12 -14.56
CA PRO A 17 7.79 7.29 -13.11
C PRO A 17 7.15 8.61 -12.68
N TRP A 18 6.64 9.41 -13.61
CA TRP A 18 6.21 10.79 -13.35
C TRP A 18 4.82 10.89 -12.72
N ALA A 19 3.96 9.91 -12.95
CA ALA A 19 2.64 9.86 -12.34
C ALA A 19 2.72 9.59 -10.82
N GLN A 20 1.87 10.28 -10.06
CA GLN A 20 1.75 10.07 -8.62
C GLN A 20 1.20 8.68 -8.28
N ALA A 21 0.33 8.13 -9.13
CA ALA A 21 -0.18 6.77 -9.01
C ALA A 21 -0.30 6.14 -10.40
N VAL A 22 -0.01 4.84 -10.51
CA VAL A 22 -0.12 4.05 -11.74
C VAL A 22 -0.89 2.77 -11.50
N THR A 23 -1.63 2.33 -12.52
CA THR A 23 -2.22 0.98 -12.57
C THR A 23 -1.41 0.09 -13.51
N TYR A 24 -1.21 -1.16 -13.09
CA TYR A 24 -0.64 -2.25 -13.88
C TYR A 24 -1.73 -3.20 -14.42
N ASN A 25 -2.96 -3.06 -13.94
CA ASN A 25 -4.11 -3.85 -14.35
C ASN A 25 -5.35 -2.95 -14.39
N ASP A 26 -5.69 -2.47 -15.59
CA ASP A 26 -6.79 -1.53 -15.85
C ASP A 26 -8.18 -2.17 -15.65
N GLU A 27 -8.27 -3.50 -15.70
CA GLU A 27 -9.52 -4.23 -15.46
C GLU A 27 -9.90 -4.23 -13.97
N LEU A 28 -8.90 -4.30 -13.08
CA LEU A 28 -9.11 -4.40 -11.63
C LEU A 28 -8.93 -3.08 -10.90
N VAL A 29 -8.08 -2.20 -11.41
CA VAL A 29 -7.89 -0.83 -10.93
C VAL A 29 -7.84 0.08 -12.14
N SER A 30 -9.00 0.62 -12.53
CA SER A 30 -9.10 1.36 -13.77
C SER A 30 -8.36 2.69 -13.76
N VAL A 31 -7.89 3.10 -14.94
CA VAL A 31 -7.36 4.45 -15.16
C VAL A 31 -8.44 5.47 -14.82
N GLY A 32 -8.07 6.49 -14.04
CA GLY A 32 -8.98 7.52 -13.57
C GLY A 32 -9.64 7.21 -12.22
N SER A 33 -9.57 5.97 -11.71
CA SER A 33 -10.05 5.65 -10.37
C SER A 33 -9.26 6.45 -9.32
N ARG A 34 -9.96 6.89 -8.27
CA ARG A 34 -9.42 7.85 -7.31
C ARG A 34 -8.78 7.15 -6.12
N VAL A 35 -7.64 7.67 -5.68
CA VAL A 35 -6.95 7.18 -4.49
C VAL A 35 -6.48 8.34 -3.61
N GLN A 36 -6.59 8.14 -2.30
CA GLN A 36 -6.01 9.03 -1.31
C GLN A 36 -5.27 8.22 -0.25
N VAL A 37 -4.01 8.57 -0.02
CA VAL A 37 -3.22 8.09 1.12
C VAL A 37 -2.98 9.27 2.05
N LYS A 38 -3.21 9.05 3.34
CA LYS A 38 -2.99 10.04 4.38
C LYS A 38 -2.15 9.44 5.49
N GLU A 39 -1.11 10.14 5.89
CA GLU A 39 -0.28 9.82 7.04
C GLU A 39 -0.47 10.89 8.11
N GLU A 40 -0.62 10.45 9.36
CA GLU A 40 -0.65 11.29 10.55
C GLU A 40 0.31 10.74 11.61
N LEU A 41 1.29 11.55 12.02
CA LEU A 41 2.12 11.20 13.16
C LEU A 41 1.32 11.33 14.45
N ARG A 42 1.47 10.36 15.36
CA ARG A 42 0.73 10.29 16.62
C ARG A 42 1.52 10.93 17.77
N ARG A 43 0.79 11.51 18.73
CA ARG A 43 1.30 12.30 19.87
C ARG A 43 2.03 11.40 20.86
N SER A 44 1.53 10.18 21.00
CA SER A 44 2.07 9.08 21.80
C SER A 44 3.31 8.41 21.18
N GLY A 45 3.77 8.86 20.00
CA GLY A 45 4.63 8.04 19.14
C GLY A 45 3.80 7.20 18.16
N GLY A 46 4.45 6.77 17.08
CA GLY A 46 3.82 5.98 16.02
C GLY A 46 3.22 6.77 14.86
N THR A 47 2.63 6.03 13.93
CA THR A 47 2.07 6.52 12.67
C THR A 47 0.67 5.95 12.44
N ARG A 48 -0.26 6.78 11.97
CA ARG A 48 -1.57 6.36 11.47
C ARG A 48 -1.63 6.59 9.96
N ILE A 49 -1.92 5.54 9.21
CA ILE A 49 -2.05 5.58 7.76
C ILE A 49 -3.50 5.28 7.40
N GLU A 50 -4.04 6.03 6.45
CA GLU A 50 -5.38 5.85 5.94
C GLU A 50 -5.35 5.81 4.41
N LEU A 51 -5.96 4.77 3.85
CA LEU A 51 -6.18 4.58 2.43
C LEU A 51 -7.67 4.76 2.12
N ARG A 52 -7.97 5.56 1.10
CA ARG A 52 -9.31 5.67 0.51
C ARG A 52 -9.22 5.45 -0.99
N VAL A 53 -10.16 4.68 -1.52
CA VAL A 53 -10.28 4.40 -2.95
C VAL A 53 -11.72 4.66 -3.40
N ARG A 54 -11.89 5.04 -4.67
CA ARG A 54 -13.19 5.15 -5.33
C ARG A 54 -13.06 4.72 -6.79
N ASP A 55 -14.17 4.27 -7.35
CA ASP A 55 -14.29 3.81 -8.74
C ASP A 55 -13.35 2.64 -9.07
N LEU A 56 -13.01 1.81 -8.07
CA LEU A 56 -12.39 0.50 -8.29
C LEU A 56 -13.46 -0.52 -8.70
N GLY A 57 -13.03 -1.75 -8.99
CA GLY A 57 -13.97 -2.88 -9.13
C GLY A 57 -14.90 -2.98 -7.91
N ALA A 58 -16.19 -3.12 -8.14
CA ALA A 58 -17.21 -3.22 -7.09
C ALA A 58 -17.09 -4.53 -6.30
N ASP A 59 -17.48 -4.49 -5.02
CA ASP A 59 -17.60 -5.65 -4.12
C ASP A 59 -16.37 -6.59 -4.12
N ARG A 60 -15.18 -5.98 -4.15
CA ARG A 60 -13.90 -6.68 -4.36
C ARG A 60 -12.91 -6.42 -3.23
N VAL A 61 -12.19 -7.48 -2.85
CA VAL A 61 -11.07 -7.41 -1.91
C VAL A 61 -9.78 -6.95 -2.58
N TYR A 62 -8.99 -6.18 -1.85
CA TYR A 62 -7.63 -5.81 -2.21
C TYR A 62 -6.77 -5.90 -0.95
N GLY A 63 -5.66 -6.63 -1.02
CA GLY A 63 -4.55 -6.44 -0.10
C GLY A 63 -3.91 -5.09 -0.38
N ALA A 64 -3.40 -4.41 0.64
CA ALA A 64 -2.66 -3.17 0.39
C ALA A 64 -1.56 -2.94 1.41
N HIS A 65 -0.36 -2.62 0.93
CA HIS A 65 0.82 -2.55 1.79
C HIS A 65 1.63 -1.29 1.52
N VAL A 66 2.35 -0.82 2.53
CA VAL A 66 3.41 0.19 2.33
C VAL A 66 4.68 -0.50 1.82
N HIS A 67 5.28 0.08 0.80
CA HIS A 67 6.46 -0.45 0.12
C HIS A 67 7.66 0.49 0.21
N THR A 68 8.84 -0.08 0.04
CA THR A 68 10.13 0.59 0.29
C THR A 68 10.64 1.47 -0.84
N LYS A 69 10.17 1.28 -2.08
CA LYS A 69 10.61 2.04 -3.26
C LYS A 69 9.44 2.77 -3.94
N PRO A 70 9.72 3.84 -4.71
CA PRO A 70 8.72 4.49 -5.54
C PRO A 70 8.08 3.53 -6.55
N CYS A 71 6.91 3.89 -7.07
CA CYS A 71 6.31 3.23 -8.20
C CYS A 71 7.21 3.34 -9.44
N GLY A 72 7.21 2.29 -10.26
CA GLY A 72 7.98 2.24 -11.50
C GLY A 72 7.16 1.69 -12.66
N LYS A 73 7.86 1.22 -13.70
CA LYS A 73 7.21 0.64 -14.89
C LYS A 73 6.83 -0.82 -14.65
N LEU A 74 7.55 -1.51 -13.78
CA LEU A 74 7.24 -2.88 -13.38
C LEU A 74 6.59 -2.87 -12.00
N PRO A 75 5.62 -3.76 -11.74
CA PRO A 75 5.02 -3.83 -10.41
C PRO A 75 6.04 -4.12 -9.29
N THR A 76 7.12 -4.83 -9.61
CA THR A 76 8.22 -5.14 -8.69
C THR A 76 9.08 -3.93 -8.31
N ASP A 77 9.04 -2.84 -9.08
CA ASP A 77 9.88 -1.65 -8.87
C ASP A 77 9.63 -0.96 -7.52
N ALA A 78 8.43 -1.13 -6.94
CA ALA A 78 8.09 -0.67 -5.60
C ALA A 78 8.88 -1.37 -4.47
N GLY A 79 9.67 -2.40 -4.78
CA GLY A 79 10.48 -3.12 -3.79
C GLY A 79 9.64 -3.99 -2.85
N PRO A 80 10.23 -4.53 -1.76
CA PRO A 80 9.49 -5.29 -0.74
C PRO A 80 8.60 -4.38 0.12
N HIS A 81 7.78 -5.02 0.95
CA HIS A 81 7.02 -4.35 2.00
C HIS A 81 7.97 -3.62 2.95
N TYR A 82 7.52 -2.49 3.49
CA TYR A 82 8.23 -1.85 4.58
C TYR A 82 7.97 -2.62 5.87
N GLN A 83 9.06 -3.04 6.52
CA GLN A 83 9.05 -3.67 7.84
C GLN A 83 9.77 -2.77 8.85
N ASP A 84 9.20 -2.54 10.03
CA ASP A 84 9.89 -1.83 11.12
C ASP A 84 11.12 -2.61 11.58
N GLN A 85 10.94 -3.89 11.88
CA GLN A 85 12.00 -4.88 12.10
C GLN A 85 12.19 -5.69 10.81
N PRO A 86 13.27 -5.47 10.04
CA PRO A 86 13.48 -6.17 8.79
C PRO A 86 13.69 -7.67 9.01
N ASP A 87 13.02 -8.49 8.22
CA ASP A 87 13.34 -9.91 8.11
C ASP A 87 14.73 -10.06 7.46
N PRO A 88 15.68 -10.78 8.09
CA PRO A 88 16.99 -11.05 7.48
C PRO A 88 16.88 -11.90 6.21
N THR A 89 15.76 -12.60 6.00
CA THR A 89 15.46 -13.38 4.79
C THR A 89 14.39 -12.66 3.97
N GLN A 90 14.66 -12.43 2.69
CA GLN A 90 13.72 -11.75 1.79
C GLN A 90 13.47 -12.61 0.54
N PRO A 91 12.24 -12.61 -0.01
CA PRO A 91 11.04 -11.93 0.49
C PRO A 91 10.51 -12.57 1.79
N SER A 92 10.09 -11.72 2.74
CA SER A 92 9.56 -12.18 4.02
C SER A 92 8.22 -12.89 3.83
N VAL A 93 8.11 -14.09 4.41
CA VAL A 93 6.86 -14.87 4.52
C VAL A 93 6.70 -15.48 5.92
N ASP A 94 7.56 -15.05 6.85
CA ASP A 94 7.56 -15.46 8.25
C ASP A 94 6.62 -14.52 9.03
N PRO A 95 5.56 -15.04 9.67
CA PRO A 95 4.62 -14.22 10.44
C PRO A 95 5.27 -13.48 11.62
N ALA A 96 6.48 -13.85 12.06
CA ALA A 96 7.25 -13.06 13.02
C ALA A 96 7.64 -11.67 12.49
N PHE A 97 7.80 -11.54 11.17
CA PHE A 97 8.18 -10.29 10.50
C PHE A 97 7.07 -9.74 9.59
N ALA A 98 6.39 -10.59 8.82
CA ALA A 98 5.28 -10.23 7.94
C ALA A 98 3.95 -10.25 8.71
N ASN A 99 3.69 -9.19 9.48
CA ASN A 99 2.48 -9.05 10.29
C ASN A 99 2.08 -7.57 10.47
N PRO A 100 0.82 -7.27 10.85
CA PRO A 100 0.31 -5.89 10.93
C PRO A 100 0.91 -5.04 12.07
N ASN A 101 1.69 -5.64 12.99
CA ASN A 101 2.41 -4.87 14.01
C ASN A 101 3.78 -4.40 13.50
N ASN A 102 4.34 -5.07 12.50
CA ASN A 102 5.66 -4.81 11.94
C ASN A 102 5.61 -4.19 10.53
N GLU A 103 4.48 -4.34 9.83
CA GLU A 103 4.20 -3.77 8.51
C GLU A 103 2.95 -2.88 8.56
N VAL A 104 2.72 -2.08 7.53
CA VAL A 104 1.46 -1.34 7.35
C VAL A 104 0.59 -2.09 6.35
N TRP A 105 -0.43 -2.77 6.85
CA TRP A 105 -1.44 -3.46 6.04
C TRP A 105 -2.75 -2.67 6.02
N LEU A 106 -3.24 -2.35 4.83
CA LEU A 106 -4.36 -1.46 4.52
C LEU A 106 -5.42 -2.18 3.68
N ASP A 107 -5.53 -3.49 3.86
CA ASP A 107 -6.49 -4.34 3.18
C ASP A 107 -7.90 -3.73 3.23
N LEU A 108 -8.61 -3.82 2.12
CA LEU A 108 -9.92 -3.19 1.95
C LEU A 108 -10.84 -4.07 1.11
N THR A 109 -12.14 -3.84 1.28
CA THR A 109 -13.17 -4.38 0.40
C THR A 109 -13.97 -3.20 -0.12
N THR A 110 -14.03 -3.05 -1.44
CA THR A 110 -14.88 -2.04 -2.08
C THR A 110 -16.35 -2.40 -1.90
N ASN A 111 -17.19 -1.39 -1.81
CA ASN A 111 -18.64 -1.56 -1.88
C ASN A 111 -19.10 -1.64 -3.35
N LYS A 112 -20.41 -1.76 -3.56
CA LYS A 112 -21.07 -1.74 -4.88
C LYS A 112 -20.70 -0.55 -5.79
N ASP A 113 -20.24 0.56 -5.21
CA ASP A 113 -19.85 1.78 -5.93
C ASP A 113 -18.31 1.85 -6.14
N GLY A 114 -17.59 0.74 -5.92
CA GLY A 114 -16.14 0.69 -6.07
C GLY A 114 -15.37 1.51 -5.02
N SER A 115 -16.00 1.81 -3.88
CA SER A 115 -15.44 2.69 -2.85
C SER A 115 -15.08 1.93 -1.58
N ALA A 116 -13.94 2.27 -0.98
CA ALA A 116 -13.51 1.69 0.29
C ALA A 116 -12.66 2.66 1.12
N ARG A 117 -12.50 2.33 2.40
CA ARG A 117 -11.58 2.99 3.32
C ARG A 117 -10.94 1.96 4.24
N SER A 118 -9.63 2.05 4.42
CA SER A 118 -8.88 1.26 5.39
C SER A 118 -7.92 2.13 6.20
N ILE A 119 -7.63 1.71 7.42
CA ILE A 119 -6.82 2.45 8.38
C ILE A 119 -5.88 1.45 9.08
N ALA A 120 -4.59 1.76 9.07
CA ALA A 120 -3.58 1.07 9.86
C ALA A 120 -3.02 2.04 10.91
N THR A 121 -2.76 1.53 12.11
CA THR A 121 -2.11 2.30 13.18
C THR A 121 -0.99 1.47 13.76
N VAL A 122 0.21 2.01 13.73
CA VAL A 122 1.43 1.38 14.25
C VAL A 122 2.07 2.29 15.30
N ASP A 123 2.86 1.69 16.20
CA ASP A 123 3.50 2.40 17.31
C ASP A 123 4.93 2.88 16.99
N TRP A 124 5.40 2.64 15.77
CA TRP A 124 6.67 3.09 15.21
C TRP A 124 6.48 4.11 14.07
N ARG A 125 7.57 4.75 13.65
CA ARG A 125 7.61 5.69 12.52
C ARG A 125 8.45 5.13 11.39
N PHE A 126 8.20 5.56 10.17
CA PHE A 126 9.06 5.19 9.06
C PHE A 126 10.47 5.74 9.29
N ARG A 127 11.47 4.96 8.89
CA ARG A 127 12.83 5.47 8.74
C ARG A 127 12.86 6.45 7.57
N GLU A 128 13.65 7.50 7.71
CA GLU A 128 13.79 8.54 6.67
C GLU A 128 14.12 7.90 5.31
N GLY A 129 13.26 8.16 4.32
CA GLY A 129 13.40 7.64 2.96
C GLY A 129 13.17 6.12 2.80
N GLY A 130 12.80 5.41 3.88
CA GLY A 130 12.61 3.96 3.90
C GLY A 130 11.28 3.47 3.34
N ALA A 131 10.21 4.28 3.43
CA ALA A 131 8.89 4.01 2.86
C ALA A 131 8.58 5.03 1.77
N ARG A 132 8.06 4.56 0.62
CA ARG A 132 7.95 5.40 -0.59
C ARG A 132 6.68 5.20 -1.41
N SER A 133 5.91 4.15 -1.14
CA SER A 133 4.68 3.89 -1.88
C SER A 133 3.66 3.07 -1.10
N VAL A 134 2.42 3.07 -1.56
CA VAL A 134 1.38 2.10 -1.20
C VAL A 134 1.04 1.29 -2.45
N VAL A 135 1.01 -0.04 -2.33
CA VAL A 135 0.68 -0.95 -3.44
C VAL A 135 -0.64 -1.65 -3.14
N LEU A 136 -1.52 -1.72 -4.14
CA LEU A 136 -2.74 -2.52 -4.09
C LEU A 136 -2.47 -3.87 -4.73
N HIS A 137 -2.94 -4.93 -4.08
CA HIS A 137 -2.75 -6.32 -4.45
C HIS A 137 -4.08 -7.00 -4.76
N GLU A 138 -4.01 -8.11 -5.50
CA GLU A 138 -5.19 -8.78 -6.04
C GLU A 138 -6.02 -9.55 -5.00
N MET A 139 -5.37 -10.07 -3.97
CA MET A 139 -5.97 -10.94 -2.96
C MET A 139 -5.88 -10.28 -1.58
N VAL A 140 -6.66 -10.81 -0.62
CA VAL A 140 -6.48 -10.47 0.79
C VAL A 140 -5.11 -10.94 1.28
N THR A 141 -4.51 -10.22 2.23
CA THR A 141 -3.21 -10.59 2.80
C THR A 141 -3.31 -11.88 3.58
N SER A 142 -2.48 -12.86 3.23
CA SER A 142 -2.34 -14.10 3.98
C SER A 142 -1.53 -13.86 5.26
N THR A 143 -1.89 -14.58 6.33
CA THR A 143 -1.29 -14.45 7.67
C THR A 143 -0.60 -15.71 8.15
N HIS A 144 -0.74 -16.83 7.43
CA HIS A 144 -0.21 -18.11 7.88
C HIS A 144 1.25 -18.30 7.47
N GLU A 145 1.95 -19.16 8.20
CA GLU A 145 3.36 -19.47 7.98
C GLU A 145 3.65 -19.90 6.53
N GLY A 146 4.78 -19.43 6.01
CA GLY A 146 5.22 -19.66 4.63
C GLY A 146 4.52 -18.79 3.60
N HIS A 147 3.48 -18.04 3.99
CA HIS A 147 2.71 -17.17 3.11
C HIS A 147 2.38 -15.81 3.72
N ALA A 148 2.83 -15.52 4.93
CA ALA A 148 2.48 -14.29 5.64
C ALA A 148 2.88 -13.05 4.82
N GLY A 149 2.00 -12.05 4.76
CA GLY A 149 2.21 -10.84 3.96
C GLY A 149 1.93 -11.01 2.46
N THR A 150 1.80 -12.23 1.92
CA THR A 150 1.48 -12.39 0.49
C THR A 150 0.03 -12.01 0.19
N ALA A 151 -0.19 -11.32 -0.93
CA ALA A 151 -1.53 -10.86 -1.35
C ALA A 151 -1.75 -11.02 -2.88
N GLY A 152 -0.99 -11.90 -3.53
CA GLY A 152 -1.04 -12.08 -4.98
C GLY A 152 -0.44 -10.91 -5.77
N PRO A 153 -0.75 -10.82 -7.08
CA PRO A 153 -0.19 -9.82 -7.98
C PRO A 153 -0.41 -8.38 -7.51
N ARG A 154 0.56 -7.52 -7.82
CA ARG A 154 0.51 -6.07 -7.57
C ARG A 154 -0.28 -5.40 -8.69
N LEU A 155 -1.45 -4.86 -8.37
CA LEU A 155 -2.38 -4.28 -9.33
C LEU A 155 -2.11 -2.81 -9.62
N ALA A 156 -1.74 -2.04 -8.60
CA ALA A 156 -1.51 -0.60 -8.73
C ALA A 156 -0.56 -0.10 -7.66
N CYS A 157 0.02 1.08 -7.88
CA CYS A 157 0.98 1.68 -6.96
C CYS A 157 0.74 3.19 -6.84
N VAL A 158 0.88 3.72 -5.62
CA VAL A 158 0.78 5.15 -5.30
C VAL A 158 2.10 5.59 -4.67
N ASN A 159 2.79 6.54 -5.29
CA ASN A 159 3.95 7.20 -4.69
C ASN A 159 3.49 8.00 -3.47
N VAL A 160 4.20 7.89 -2.35
CA VAL A 160 3.88 8.64 -1.12
C VAL A 160 5.19 9.08 -0.46
N PRO A 161 5.42 10.39 -0.28
CA PRO A 161 6.62 10.89 0.38
C PRO A 161 6.44 10.85 1.91
N PHE A 162 6.32 9.65 2.47
CA PHE A 162 6.13 9.45 3.92
C PHE A 162 7.18 10.21 4.76
N MET A 163 6.74 10.71 5.92
CA MET A 163 7.51 11.57 6.82
C MET A 163 8.48 10.81 7.72
#